data_AF-A0A651HXG8-F1
#
_entry.id   AF-A0A651HXG8-F1
#
_cell.length_a   1.000
_cell.length_b   1.000
_cell.length_c   1.000
_cell.angle_alpha   90.00
_cell.angle_beta   90.00
_cell.angle_gamma   90.00
#
_symmetry.space_group_name_H-M   'P 1'
#
loop_
_entity.id
_entity.type
_entity.pdbx_description
1 polymer ?
#
loop_
_entity_poly.entity_id
_entity_poly.type
_entity_poly.pdbx_seq_one_letter_code
_entity_poly.pdbx_strand_id
1 'polypeptide(L)'
;MFFIRVNGRRKDPVNTIISLIMLVIVFMLIFFVARGVFRLLTWLAPFLFIATLILDYRVVLNYGKYLYRTLNRNAFWGIVMTFLTIVGFPLVIAFLFGKALLFKRVEKAEKDLEQEPHGDYIPYEEVEEDKEDEFLDLPEFQNEKDKDRYRRFFDE
;
A
#
# COMPACT_ATOMS: atom_id res chain seq x y z
N MET A 1 -45.00 -29.20 -6.91
CA MET A 1 -44.26 -28.49 -7.97
C MET A 1 -44.49 -26.99 -7.76
N PHE A 2 -43.54 -26.26 -7.16
CA PHE A 2 -43.66 -24.83 -6.86
C PHE A 2 -43.06 -24.01 -8.00
N PHE A 3 -43.87 -23.22 -8.68
CA PHE A 3 -43.41 -22.28 -9.71
C PHE A 3 -43.02 -20.95 -9.04
N ILE A 4 -41.73 -20.67 -8.99
CA ILE A 4 -41.22 -19.35 -8.60
C ILE A 4 -41.49 -18.40 -9.77
N ARG A 5 -42.49 -17.52 -9.62
CA ARG A 5 -42.74 -16.44 -10.58
C ARG A 5 -41.69 -15.36 -10.36
N VAL A 6 -40.66 -15.34 -11.20
CA VAL A 6 -39.71 -14.23 -11.26
C VAL A 6 -40.46 -13.03 -11.85
N ASN A 7 -40.77 -12.05 -11.00
CA ASN A 7 -41.47 -10.84 -11.39
C ASN A 7 -40.55 -10.01 -12.29
N GLY A 8 -40.86 -9.94 -13.59
CA GLY A 8 -40.10 -9.16 -14.56
C GLY A 8 -40.22 -7.67 -14.26
N ARG A 9 -39.21 -7.08 -13.61
CA ARG A 9 -39.11 -5.62 -13.43
C ARG A 9 -39.03 -4.97 -14.81
N ARG A 10 -40.11 -4.32 -15.25
CA ARG A 10 -40.05 -3.41 -16.41
C ARG A 10 -39.03 -2.33 -16.04
N LYS A 11 -37.98 -2.18 -16.85
CA LYS A 11 -36.99 -1.12 -16.67
C LYS A 11 -37.66 0.17 -17.11
N ASP A 12 -38.17 0.94 -16.16
CA ASP A 12 -38.68 2.27 -16.46
C ASP A 12 -37.47 3.14 -16.86
N PRO A 13 -37.36 3.60 -18.12
CA PRO A 13 -36.20 4.36 -18.59
C PRO A 13 -35.99 5.63 -17.77
N VAL A 14 -37.07 6.19 -17.22
CA VAL A 14 -37.07 7.33 -16.30
C VAL A 14 -36.32 7.02 -15.00
N ASN A 15 -36.51 5.84 -14.41
CA ASN A 15 -35.80 5.45 -13.17
C ASN A 15 -34.31 5.25 -13.43
N THR A 16 -33.93 4.74 -14.61
CA THR A 16 -32.51 4.64 -15.00
C THR A 16 -31.88 6.02 -15.15
N ILE A 17 -32.57 6.97 -15.82
CA ILE A 17 -32.09 8.35 -15.98
C ILE A 17 -31.95 9.03 -14.61
N ILE A 18 -32.94 8.89 -13.72
CA ILE A 18 -32.90 9.46 -12.36
C ILE A 18 -31.72 8.89 -11.57
N SER A 19 -31.50 7.56 -11.63
CA SER A 19 -30.36 6.94 -10.94
C SER A 19 -29.00 7.43 -11.46
N LEU A 20 -28.89 7.68 -12.77
CA LEU A 20 -27.69 8.24 -13.39
C LEU A 20 -27.47 9.70 -12.97
N ILE A 21 -28.53 10.51 -12.94
CA ILE A 21 -28.45 11.90 -12.45
C ILE A 21 -28.03 11.92 -10.97
N MET A 22 -28.60 11.05 -10.14
CA MET A 22 -28.22 10.94 -8.73
C MET A 22 -26.75 10.53 -8.56
N LEU A 23 -26.25 9.59 -9.37
CA LEU A 23 -24.83 9.23 -9.40
C LEU A 23 -23.96 10.46 -9.71
N VAL A 24 -24.32 11.23 -10.74
CA VAL A 24 -23.59 12.44 -11.13
C VAL A 24 -23.58 13.49 -10.01
N ILE A 25 -24.71 13.70 -9.32
CA ILE A 25 -24.80 14.62 -8.18
C ILE A 25 -23.89 14.16 -7.04
N VAL A 26 -23.87 12.87 -6.70
CA VAL A 26 -22.98 12.33 -5.66
C VAL A 26 -21.52 12.57 -6.02
N PHE A 27 -21.11 12.28 -7.26
CA PHE A 27 -19.75 12.59 -7.72
C PHE A 27 -19.45 14.10 -7.68
N MET A 28 -20.42 14.95 -8.00
CA MET A 28 -20.26 16.41 -7.92
C MET A 28 -20.02 16.88 -6.48
N LEU A 29 -20.76 16.32 -5.51
CA LEU A 29 -20.56 16.63 -4.10
C LEU A 29 -19.18 16.17 -3.61
N ILE A 30 -18.78 14.93 -3.93
CA ILE A 30 -17.44 14.42 -3.58
C ILE A 30 -16.36 15.28 -4.24
N PHE A 31 -16.53 15.67 -5.50
CA PHE A 31 -15.60 16.54 -6.21
C PHE A 31 -15.47 17.91 -5.54
N PHE A 32 -16.57 18.49 -5.06
CA PHE A 32 -16.53 19.76 -4.35
C PHE A 32 -15.76 19.66 -3.02
N VAL A 33 -16.02 18.61 -2.23
CA VAL A 33 -15.28 18.32 -1.00
C VAL A 33 -13.81 18.06 -1.30
N ALA A 34 -13.52 17.21 -2.27
CA ALA A 34 -12.16 16.89 -2.69
C ALA A 34 -11.40 18.15 -3.11
N ARG A 35 -12.03 19.03 -3.91
CA ARG A 35 -11.44 20.32 -4.30
C ARG A 35 -11.14 21.21 -3.09
N GLY A 36 -12.05 21.26 -2.11
CA GLY A 36 -11.84 22.00 -0.86
C GLY A 36 -10.65 21.47 -0.07
N VAL A 37 -10.62 20.16 0.18
CA VAL A 37 -9.52 19.46 0.86
C VAL A 37 -8.22 19.67 0.11
N PHE A 38 -8.20 19.48 -1.20
CA PHE A 38 -7.00 19.64 -2.02
C PHE A 38 -6.47 21.07 -1.95
N ARG A 39 -7.35 22.08 -1.96
CA ARG A 39 -6.94 23.49 -1.83
C ARG A 39 -6.29 23.79 -0.47
N LEU A 40 -6.88 23.28 0.61
CA LEU A 40 -6.30 23.38 1.95
C LEU A 40 -4.96 22.65 2.02
N LEU A 41 -4.92 21.44 1.48
CA LEU A 41 -3.74 20.60 1.50
C LEU A 41 -2.60 21.21 0.69
N THR A 42 -2.86 21.83 -0.46
CA THR A 42 -1.84 22.55 -1.24
C THR A 42 -1.25 23.71 -0.44
N TRP A 43 -2.07 24.42 0.33
CA TRP A 43 -1.59 25.51 1.17
C TRP A 43 -0.79 25.02 2.38
N LEU A 44 -1.19 23.89 2.98
CA LEU A 44 -0.45 23.24 4.07
C LEU A 44 0.76 22.43 3.59
N ALA A 45 0.80 21.99 2.33
CA ALA A 45 1.81 21.12 1.75
C ALA A 45 3.25 21.56 2.04
N PRO A 46 3.66 22.84 1.84
CA PRO A 46 5.03 23.25 2.16
C PRO A 46 5.36 23.05 3.65
N PHE A 47 4.43 23.36 4.55
CA PHE A 47 4.61 23.16 5.99
C PHE A 47 4.69 21.67 6.35
N LEU A 48 3.79 20.85 5.79
CA LEU A 48 3.78 19.39 5.99
C LEU A 48 5.04 18.73 5.44
N PHE A 49 5.58 19.22 4.32
CA PHE A 49 6.80 18.69 3.74
C PHE A 49 8.00 18.92 4.65
N ILE A 50 8.16 20.15 5.15
CA ILE A 50 9.19 20.50 6.12
C ILE A 50 9.00 19.69 7.41
N ALA A 51 7.77 19.59 7.91
CA ALA A 51 7.47 18.81 9.11
C ALA A 51 7.80 17.32 8.93
N THR A 52 7.52 16.75 7.75
CA THR A 52 7.88 15.35 7.44
C THR A 52 9.39 15.15 7.47
N LEU A 53 10.16 16.07 6.87
CA LEU A 53 11.63 16.00 6.89
C LEU A 53 12.21 16.08 8.30
N ILE A 54 11.64 16.93 9.16
CA ILE A 54 12.05 17.06 10.57
C ILE A 54 11.65 15.81 11.37
N LEU A 55 10.47 15.23 11.08
CA LEU A 55 10.03 14.02 11.76
C LEU A 55 10.89 12.84 11.37
N ASP A 56 10.88 12.46 10.10
CA ASP A 56 11.67 11.36 9.58
C ASP A 56 11.97 11.60 8.10
N TYR A 57 13.18 12.10 7.82
CA TYR A 57 13.66 12.33 6.47
C TYR A 57 13.79 11.03 5.66
N ARG A 58 13.93 9.87 6.33
CA ARG A 58 14.05 8.56 5.65
C ARG A 58 12.77 8.22 4.90
N VAL A 59 11.60 8.63 5.40
CA VAL A 59 10.31 8.42 4.73
C VAL A 59 10.30 9.09 3.35
N VAL A 60 10.81 10.32 3.25
CA VAL A 60 10.90 11.07 1.99
C VAL A 60 11.94 10.43 1.05
N LEU A 61 13.11 10.07 1.58
CA LEU A 61 14.16 9.43 0.79
C LEU A 61 13.73 8.04 0.26
N ASN A 62 13.08 7.23 1.09
CA ASN A 62 12.60 5.91 0.71
C ASN A 62 11.51 6.00 -0.35
N TYR A 63 10.65 7.02 -0.29
CA TYR A 63 9.68 7.30 -1.35
C TYR A 63 10.36 7.72 -2.67
N GLY A 64 11.39 8.57 -2.60
CA GLY A 64 12.18 8.94 -3.78
C GLY A 64 12.90 7.73 -4.41
N LYS A 65 13.53 6.89 -3.57
CA LYS A 65 14.15 5.62 -4.00
C LYS A 65 13.13 4.69 -4.65
N TYR A 66 11.94 4.56 -4.07
CA TYR A 66 10.84 3.78 -4.63
C TYR A 66 10.45 4.27 -6.03
N LEU A 67 10.35 5.59 -6.22
CA LEU A 67 10.00 6.18 -7.51
C LEU A 67 11.09 5.90 -8.56
N TYR A 68 12.36 6.04 -8.18
CA TYR A 68 13.51 5.73 -9.04
C TYR A 68 13.58 4.24 -9.41
N ARG A 69 13.40 3.34 -8.43
CA ARG A 69 13.36 1.88 -8.66
C ARG A 69 12.22 1.50 -9.58
N THR A 70 11.04 2.11 -9.39
CA THR A 70 9.88 1.88 -10.25
C THR A 70 10.15 2.34 -11.69
N LEU A 71 10.81 3.49 -11.87
CA LEU A 71 11.19 4.01 -13.18
C LEU A 71 12.17 3.08 -13.90
N ASN A 72 13.14 2.51 -13.18
CA ASN A 72 14.11 1.57 -13.74
C ASN A 72 13.51 0.18 -14.02
N ARG A 73 12.60 -0.31 -13.17
CA ARG A 73 11.95 -1.62 -13.33
C ARG A 73 10.88 -1.60 -14.43
N ASN A 74 10.10 -0.52 -14.50
CA ASN A 74 9.08 -0.34 -15.53
C ASN A 74 8.87 1.14 -15.84
N ALA A 75 9.48 1.60 -16.94
CA ALA A 75 9.44 2.98 -17.38
C ALA A 75 8.01 3.54 -17.51
N PHE A 76 7.05 2.77 -18.03
CA PHE A 76 5.67 3.24 -18.17
C PHE A 76 5.06 3.56 -16.80
N TRP A 77 5.14 2.62 -15.87
CA TRP A 77 4.60 2.82 -14.51
C TRP A 77 5.35 3.90 -13.75
N GLY A 78 6.68 3.99 -13.87
CA GLY A 78 7.45 5.04 -13.22
C GLY A 78 7.10 6.44 -13.71
N ILE A 79 6.87 6.62 -15.02
CA ILE A 79 6.44 7.91 -15.59
C ILE A 79 5.05 8.27 -15.07
N VAL A 80 4.11 7.32 -15.12
CA VAL A 80 2.74 7.52 -14.61
C VAL A 80 2.76 7.93 -13.15
N MET A 81 3.50 7.20 -12.31
CA MET A 81 3.61 7.52 -10.88
C MET A 81 4.26 8.88 -10.64
N THR A 82 5.36 9.19 -11.34
CA THR A 82 6.04 10.49 -11.19
C THR A 82 5.12 11.65 -11.57
N PHE A 83 4.38 11.50 -12.67
CA PHE A 83 3.40 12.50 -13.08
C PHE A 83 2.27 12.65 -12.05
N LEU A 84 1.77 11.53 -11.52
CA LEU A 84 0.77 11.51 -10.45
C LEU A 84 1.31 12.18 -9.18
N THR A 85 2.59 12.03 -8.86
CA THR A 85 3.24 12.69 -7.72
C THR A 85 3.31 14.19 -7.91
N ILE A 86 3.61 14.68 -9.12
CA ILE A 86 3.67 16.12 -9.40
C ILE A 86 2.28 16.74 -9.32
N VAL A 87 1.29 16.14 -9.98
CA VAL A 87 -0.10 16.64 -9.99
C VAL A 87 -0.77 16.46 -8.62
N GLY A 88 -0.50 15.34 -7.96
CA GLY A 88 -1.02 14.94 -6.66
C GLY A 88 -0.13 15.31 -5.48
N PHE A 89 0.85 16.20 -5.66
CA PHE A 89 1.89 16.52 -4.67
C PHE A 89 1.34 16.82 -3.26
N PRO A 90 0.26 17.60 -3.09
CA PRO A 90 -0.32 17.86 -1.77
C PRO A 90 -0.78 16.57 -1.07
N LEU A 91 -1.40 15.65 -1.80
CA LEU A 91 -1.83 14.36 -1.26
C LEU A 91 -0.63 13.48 -0.90
N VAL A 92 0.39 13.46 -1.75
CA VAL A 92 1.61 12.67 -1.49
C VAL A 92 2.32 13.17 -0.24
N ILE A 93 2.46 14.48 -0.05
CA ILE A 93 3.06 15.02 1.18
C ILE A 93 2.22 14.67 2.39
N ALA A 94 0.90 14.86 2.34
CA ALA A 94 0.04 14.53 3.47
C ALA A 94 0.13 13.04 3.84
N PHE A 95 0.21 12.18 2.82
CA PHE A 95 0.45 10.75 3.00
C PHE A 95 1.81 10.46 3.64
N LEU A 96 2.90 11.08 3.16
CA LEU A 96 4.25 10.90 3.72
C LEU A 96 4.34 11.42 5.16
N PHE A 97 3.71 12.55 5.45
CA PHE A 97 3.60 13.09 6.79
C PHE A 97 2.86 12.14 7.73
N GLY A 98 1.70 11.63 7.29
CA GLY A 98 0.95 10.62 8.02
C GLY A 98 1.77 9.37 8.28
N LYS A 99 2.49 8.88 7.27
CA LYS A 99 3.43 7.75 7.39
C LYS A 99 4.50 8.05 8.45
N ALA A 100 5.16 9.21 8.39
CA ALA A 100 6.17 9.60 9.37
C ALA A 100 5.62 9.69 10.82
N LEU A 101 4.39 10.18 10.99
CA LEU A 101 3.73 10.21 12.30
C LEU A 101 3.46 8.81 12.86
N LEU A 102 3.06 7.87 12.00
CA LEU A 102 2.75 6.49 12.40
C LEU A 102 4.03 5.72 12.75
N PHE A 103 5.08 5.80 11.92
CA PHE A 103 6.34 5.09 12.16
C PHE A 103 6.96 5.47 13.51
N LYS A 104 6.94 6.75 13.90
CA LYS A 104 7.42 7.18 15.22
C LYS A 104 6.63 6.61 16.39
N ARG A 105 5.35 6.31 16.20
CA ARG A 105 4.51 5.73 17.25
C ARG A 105 4.74 4.24 17.38
N VAL A 106 4.92 3.55 16.25
CA VAL A 106 5.23 2.11 16.22
C VAL A 106 6.59 1.85 16.85
N GLU A 107 7.62 2.62 16.48
CA GLU A 107 8.97 2.48 17.06
C GLU A 107 8.99 2.73 18.58
N LYS A 108 8.16 3.65 19.08
CA LYS A 108 8.02 3.87 20.52
C LYS A 108 7.27 2.74 21.21
N ALA A 109 6.18 2.26 20.62
CA ALA A 109 5.40 1.15 21.18
C ALA A 109 6.23 -0.14 21.26
N GLU A 110 7.08 -0.39 20.27
CA GLU A 110 8.02 -1.51 20.24
C GLU A 110 9.08 -1.37 21.34
N LYS A 111 9.69 -0.19 21.48
CA LYS A 111 10.67 0.09 22.54
C LYS A 111 10.10 0.06 23.95
N ASP A 112 8.81 0.40 24.12
CA ASP A 112 8.13 0.33 25.42
C ASP A 112 7.80 -1.14 25.78
N LEU A 113 7.58 -2.01 24.79
CA LEU A 113 7.41 -3.46 24.99
C LEU A 113 8.75 -4.17 25.26
N GLU A 114 9.85 -3.72 24.65
CA GLU A 114 11.19 -4.24 24.96
C GLU A 114 11.69 -3.84 26.36
N GLN A 115 11.15 -2.77 26.95
CA GLN A 115 11.56 -2.24 28.25
C GLN A 115 10.82 -2.86 29.45
N GLU A 116 9.77 -3.65 29.24
CA GLU A 116 9.20 -4.46 30.33
C GLU A 116 10.06 -5.73 30.51
N PRO A 117 10.76 -5.91 31.65
CA PRO A 117 11.47 -7.14 31.95
C PRO A 117 10.45 -8.17 32.45
N HIS A 118 9.49 -8.54 31.61
CA HIS A 118 8.70 -9.73 31.84
C HIS A 118 9.50 -10.91 31.29
N GLY A 119 10.25 -11.54 32.20
CA GLY A 119 11.00 -12.76 31.93
C GLY A 119 10.11 -13.81 31.26
N ASP A 120 10.43 -14.10 30.01
CA ASP A 120 10.98 -15.38 29.58
C ASP A 120 11.54 -15.19 28.17
N TYR A 121 12.67 -15.85 27.87
CA TYR A 121 13.34 -15.90 26.56
C TYR A 121 12.31 -16.11 25.42
N ILE A 122 12.47 -15.59 24.19
CA ILE A 122 13.55 -15.89 23.22
C ILE A 122 13.81 -14.68 22.28
N PRO A 123 15.08 -14.30 22.03
CA PRO A 123 15.42 -13.32 21.01
C PRO A 123 15.53 -13.99 19.62
N TYR A 124 14.69 -13.56 18.69
CA TYR A 124 14.95 -13.70 17.26
C TYR A 124 14.99 -12.29 16.67
N GLU A 125 16.11 -11.94 16.04
CA GLU A 125 16.21 -10.79 15.15
C GLU A 125 15.57 -11.20 13.83
N GLU A 126 14.38 -10.70 13.54
CA GLU A 126 13.83 -10.75 12.19
C GLU A 126 14.79 -9.95 11.30
N VAL A 127 15.48 -10.64 10.40
CA VAL A 127 16.17 -9.98 9.30
C VAL A 127 15.14 -9.08 8.63
N GLU A 128 15.41 -7.78 8.52
CA GLU A 128 14.63 -6.91 7.65
C GLU A 128 14.69 -7.55 6.26
N GLU A 129 13.62 -8.26 5.88
CA GLU A 129 13.32 -8.47 4.49
C GLU A 129 13.08 -7.06 3.95
N ASP A 130 14.15 -6.41 3.50
CA ASP A 130 14.06 -5.46 2.41
C ASP A 130 13.44 -6.26 1.27
N LYS A 131 12.10 -6.38 1.29
CA LYS A 131 11.26 -7.25 0.44
C LYS A 131 11.38 -6.86 -1.03
N GLU A 132 12.52 -7.17 -1.60
CA GLU A 132 12.75 -7.63 -2.96
C GLU A 132 13.88 -8.69 -2.94
N ASP A 133 13.99 -9.48 -1.87
CA ASP A 133 14.63 -10.79 -1.96
C ASP A 133 13.65 -11.71 -2.69
N GLU A 134 13.89 -11.77 -4.01
CA GLU A 134 13.53 -12.88 -4.88
C GLU A 134 13.46 -14.18 -4.07
N PHE A 135 12.23 -14.64 -3.81
CA PHE A 135 11.99 -15.94 -3.18
C PHE A 135 12.84 -16.93 -3.95
N LEU A 136 13.82 -17.55 -3.30
CA LEU A 136 14.71 -18.51 -3.94
C LEU A 136 13.82 -19.62 -4.51
N ASP A 137 13.59 -19.58 -5.81
CA ASP A 137 12.94 -20.68 -6.52
C ASP A 137 13.88 -21.86 -6.34
N LEU A 138 13.45 -22.78 -5.46
CA LEU A 138 14.17 -24.03 -5.28
C LEU A 138 14.29 -24.67 -6.67
N PRO A 139 15.49 -25.10 -7.08
CA PRO A 139 15.61 -25.86 -8.32
C PRO A 139 14.72 -27.09 -8.19
N GLU A 140 13.75 -27.24 -9.08
CA GLU A 140 12.97 -28.46 -9.16
C GLU A 140 13.92 -29.64 -9.38
N PHE A 141 13.72 -30.72 -8.62
CA PHE A 141 14.54 -31.93 -8.79
C PHE A 141 14.44 -32.40 -10.23
N GLN A 142 15.58 -32.41 -10.93
CA GLN A 142 15.63 -32.71 -12.36
C GLN A 142 15.26 -34.16 -12.69
N ASN A 143 15.34 -35.06 -11.71
CA ASN A 143 14.99 -36.47 -11.88
C ASN A 143 14.67 -37.16 -10.54
N GLU A 144 14.00 -38.31 -10.65
CA GLU A 144 13.53 -39.11 -9.51
C GLU A 144 14.68 -39.83 -8.76
N LYS A 145 15.82 -40.07 -9.43
CA LYS A 145 16.98 -40.74 -8.84
C LYS A 145 17.69 -39.89 -7.79
N ASP A 146 17.66 -38.56 -7.93
CA ASP A 146 18.25 -37.63 -6.97
C ASP A 146 17.44 -37.57 -5.67
N LYS A 147 16.12 -37.73 -5.75
CA LYS A 147 15.22 -37.83 -4.58
C LYS A 147 15.50 -39.08 -3.74
N ASP A 148 15.75 -40.20 -4.40
CA ASP A 148 16.03 -41.48 -3.73
C ASP A 148 17.45 -41.56 -3.13
N ARG A 149 18.41 -40.81 -3.68
CA ARG A 149 19.74 -40.68 -3.08
C ARG A 149 19.67 -39.93 -1.75
N TYR A 150 18.90 -38.86 -1.71
CA TYR A 150 18.74 -38.03 -0.51
C TYR A 150 18.08 -38.80 0.64
N ARG A 151 17.02 -39.58 0.34
CA ARG A 151 16.36 -40.42 1.36
C ARG A 151 17.30 -41.43 1.98
N ARG A 152 18.05 -42.17 1.14
CA ARG A 152 19.00 -43.17 1.63
C ARG A 152 20.11 -42.61 2.52
N PHE A 153 20.45 -41.33 2.40
CA PHE A 153 21.50 -40.70 3.22
C PHE A 153 21.09 -40.48 4.68
N PHE A 154 19.80 -40.39 4.98
CA PHE A 154 19.29 -40.16 6.35
C PHE A 154 18.75 -41.43 7.00
N ASP A 155 18.61 -42.51 6.23
CA ASP A 155 18.08 -43.79 6.67
C ASP A 155 19.20 -44.82 7.02
N GLU A 156 20.47 -44.39 6.98
CA GLU A 156 21.67 -45.17 7.34
C GLU A 156 22.21 -44.78 8.73
#